data_AF-A0A6P6CDM0-F1
#
_entry.id   AF-A0A6P6CDM0-F1
#
_cell.length_a   1.000
_cell.length_b   1.000
_cell.length_c   1.000
_cell.angle_alpha   90.00
_cell.angle_beta   90.00
_cell.angle_gamma   90.00
#
_symmetry.space_group_name_H-M   'P 1'
#
loop_
_entity.id
_entity.type
_entity.pdbx_description
1 polymer ?
#
loop_
_entity_poly.entity_id
_entity_poly.type
_entity_poly.pdbx_seq_one_letter_code
_entity_poly.pdbx_strand_id
1 'polypeptide(L)'
;MNHFQTILTRVQMLLSSHQPSQVQALLDHLLEEELLSREYHCALLHEPDAEALARKISLTLLQKEDPDLALLEWAWSGLQAPAAERDPSYKDCGGKAKARQ
;
A
#
# COMPACT_ATOMS: atom_id res chain seq x y z
N MET A 1 -27.07 0.46 3.23
CA MET A 1 -26.13 1.58 3.02
C MET A 1 -25.50 1.42 1.64
N ASN A 2 -25.15 2.50 0.95
CA ASN A 2 -24.50 2.43 -0.36
C ASN A 2 -23.10 1.82 -0.22
N HIS A 3 -22.85 0.70 -0.90
CA HIS A 3 -21.56 -0.01 -0.88
C HIS A 3 -20.39 0.93 -1.22
N PHE A 4 -20.57 1.78 -2.24
CA PHE A 4 -19.60 2.82 -2.60
C PHE A 4 -19.24 3.74 -1.43
N GLN A 5 -20.21 4.14 -0.62
CA GLN A 5 -20.00 5.08 0.47
C GLN A 5 -19.24 4.42 1.64
N THR A 6 -19.47 3.12 1.87
CA THR A 6 -18.70 2.31 2.81
C THR A 6 -17.23 2.17 2.38
N ILE A 7 -16.99 1.89 1.10
CA ILE A 7 -15.65 1.79 0.52
C ILE A 7 -14.95 3.15 0.59
N LEU A 8 -15.62 4.21 0.14
CA LEU A 8 -15.09 5.57 0.15
C LEU A 8 -14.68 6.03 1.55
N THR A 9 -15.52 5.79 2.55
CA THR A 9 -15.21 6.17 3.93
C THR A 9 -13.97 5.42 4.43
N ARG A 10 -13.84 4.11 4.13
CA ARG A 10 -12.66 3.32 4.51
C ARG A 10 -11.39 3.83 3.81
N VAL A 11 -11.46 4.08 2.51
CA VAL A 11 -10.31 4.59 1.73
C VAL A 11 -9.92 5.99 2.22
N GLN A 12 -10.87 6.88 2.50
CA GLN A 12 -10.59 8.21 3.05
C GLN A 12 -9.90 8.14 4.42
N MET A 13 -10.37 7.26 5.31
CA MET A 13 -9.71 7.06 6.61
C MET A 13 -8.31 6.48 6.44
N LEU A 14 -8.12 5.58 5.48
CA LEU A 14 -6.81 5.04 5.14
C LEU A 14 -5.88 6.14 4.63
N LEU A 15 -6.28 6.93 3.64
CA LEU A 15 -5.44 8.02 3.12
C LEU A 15 -5.16 9.11 4.17
N SER A 16 -6.11 9.41 5.06
CA SER A 16 -5.94 10.42 6.11
C SER A 16 -5.02 9.99 7.25
N SER A 17 -4.95 8.69 7.53
CA SER A 17 -4.19 8.15 8.68
C SER A 17 -2.78 7.70 8.32
N HIS A 18 -2.46 7.59 7.03
CA HIS A 18 -1.32 6.82 6.56
C HIS A 18 -0.34 7.63 5.72
N GLN A 19 0.92 7.17 5.70
CA GLN A 19 1.99 7.81 4.95
C GLN A 19 1.88 7.53 3.44
N PRO A 20 2.39 8.43 2.58
CA PRO A 20 2.34 8.25 1.12
C PRO A 20 2.94 6.92 0.63
N SER A 21 3.94 6.37 1.34
CA SER A 21 4.53 5.06 1.03
C SER A 21 3.55 3.90 1.16
N GLN A 22 2.60 3.98 2.09
CA GLN A 22 1.58 2.95 2.31
C GLN A 22 0.47 3.06 1.26
N VAL A 23 0.12 4.29 0.88
CA VAL A 23 -0.78 4.55 -0.24
C VAL A 23 -0.19 3.98 -1.54
N GLN A 24 1.12 4.14 -1.74
CA GLN A 24 1.82 3.56 -2.87
C GLN A 24 1.77 2.02 -2.86
N ALA A 25 1.97 1.37 -1.72
CA ALA A 25 1.85 -0.10 -1.61
C ALA A 25 0.43 -0.60 -1.94
N LEU A 26 -0.61 0.12 -1.51
CA LEU A 26 -1.99 -0.20 -1.87
C LEU A 26 -2.21 -0.10 -3.39
N LEU A 27 -1.69 0.95 -4.02
CA LEU A 27 -1.80 1.14 -5.46
C LEU A 27 -1.03 0.07 -6.24
N ASP A 28 0.14 -0.34 -5.76
CA ASP A 28 0.96 -1.41 -6.36
C ASP A 28 0.21 -2.75 -6.33
N HIS A 29 -0.42 -3.10 -5.20
CA HIS A 29 -1.26 -4.30 -5.12
C HIS A 29 -2.49 -4.25 -6.02
N LEU A 30 -3.14 -3.08 -6.15
CA LEU A 30 -4.26 -2.93 -7.09
C LEU A 30 -3.80 -3.10 -8.55
N LEU A 31 -2.54 -2.77 -8.87
CA LEU A 31 -1.94 -3.05 -10.16
C LEU A 31 -1.61 -4.54 -10.32
N GLU A 32 -1.09 -5.21 -9.28
CA GLU A 32 -0.81 -6.65 -9.28
C GLU A 32 -2.08 -7.50 -9.47
N GLU A 33 -3.19 -7.10 -8.86
CA GLU A 33 -4.50 -7.74 -8.99
C GLU A 33 -5.18 -7.40 -10.34
N GLU A 34 -4.47 -6.75 -11.27
CA GLU A 34 -4.97 -6.30 -12.58
C GLU A 34 -6.21 -5.38 -12.50
N LEU A 35 -6.46 -4.77 -11.34
CA LEU A 35 -7.57 -3.84 -11.11
C LEU A 35 -7.26 -2.44 -11.66
N LEU A 36 -5.98 -2.12 -11.81
CA LEU A 36 -5.49 -0.90 -12.42
C LEU A 36 -4.65 -1.23 -13.64
N SER A 37 -4.78 -0.45 -14.70
CA SER A 37 -3.75 -0.41 -15.73
C SER A 37 -2.54 0.36 -15.22
N ARG A 38 -1.33 0.04 -15.73
CA ARG A 38 -0.09 0.71 -15.35
C ARG A 38 -0.14 2.24 -15.55
N GLU A 39 -0.84 2.69 -16.59
CA GLU A 39 -1.08 4.12 -16.86
C GLU A 39 -1.95 4.75 -15.77
N TYR A 40 -3.03 4.07 -15.38
CA TYR A 40 -3.96 4.56 -14.36
C TYR A 40 -3.32 4.54 -12.98
N HIS A 41 -2.51 3.54 -12.66
CA HIS A 41 -1.66 3.49 -11.46
C HIS A 41 -0.76 4.74 -11.36
N CYS A 42 -0.06 5.08 -12.44
CA CYS A 42 0.78 6.29 -12.47
C CYS A 42 -0.04 7.58 -12.31
N ALA A 43 -1.26 7.63 -12.84
CA ALA A 43 -2.16 8.77 -12.66
C ALA A 43 -2.61 8.91 -11.19
N LEU A 44 -2.83 7.80 -10.48
CA LEU A 44 -3.19 7.82 -9.06
C LEU A 44 -2.03 8.26 -8.16
N LEU A 45 -0.80 7.84 -8.46
CA LEU A 45 0.38 8.28 -7.70
C LEU A 45 0.66 9.79 -7.82
N HIS A 46 0.28 10.40 -8.94
CA HIS A 46 0.46 11.82 -9.17
C HIS A 46 -0.76 12.66 -8.79
N GLU A 47 -1.82 12.07 -8.23
CA GLU A 47 -3.01 12.82 -7.82
C GLU A 47 -2.69 13.66 -6.58
N PRO A 48 -2.73 15.01 -6.66
CA PRO A 48 -2.46 15.87 -5.52
C PRO A 48 -3.63 15.93 -4.53
N ASP A 49 -4.84 15.61 -4.98
CA ASP A 49 -6.06 15.70 -4.18
C ASP A 49 -6.37 14.34 -3.54
N ALA A 50 -6.21 14.26 -2.22
CA ALA A 50 -6.46 13.03 -1.46
C ALA A 50 -7.93 12.57 -1.54
N GLU A 51 -8.88 13.50 -1.70
CA GLU A 51 -10.29 13.17 -1.82
C GLU A 51 -10.61 12.61 -3.22
N ALA A 52 -10.03 13.20 -4.26
CA ALA A 52 -10.10 12.69 -5.62
C ALA A 52 -9.43 11.33 -5.73
N LEU A 53 -8.26 11.14 -5.12
CA LEU A 53 -7.57 9.85 -5.02
C LEU A 53 -8.46 8.81 -4.34
N ALA A 54 -9.07 9.18 -3.20
CA ALA A 54 -9.99 8.29 -2.48
C ALA A 54 -11.15 7.84 -3.36
N ARG A 55 -11.77 8.79 -4.08
CA ARG A 55 -12.88 8.52 -4.99
C ARG A 55 -12.46 7.60 -6.13
N LYS A 56 -11.31 7.86 -6.74
CA LYS A 56 -10.78 7.07 -7.85
C LYS A 56 -10.48 5.62 -7.43
N ILE A 57 -9.81 5.43 -6.29
CA ILE A 57 -9.57 4.10 -5.71
C ILE A 57 -10.90 3.41 -5.38
N SER A 58 -11.84 4.14 -4.79
CA SER A 58 -13.15 3.59 -4.44
C SER A 58 -13.96 3.16 -5.67
N LEU A 59 -13.85 3.88 -6.78
CA LEU A 59 -14.47 3.51 -8.05
C LEU A 59 -13.82 2.26 -8.67
N THR A 60 -12.49 2.11 -8.55
CA THR A 60 -11.81 0.87 -8.95
C THR A 60 -12.30 -0.32 -8.14
N LEU A 61 -12.38 -0.18 -6.82
CA LEU A 61 -12.85 -1.25 -5.92
C LEU A 61 -14.33 -1.57 -6.12
N LEU A 62 -15.15 -0.58 -6.49
CA LEU A 62 -16.59 -0.79 -6.77
C LEU A 62 -16.84 -1.59 -8.06
N GLN A 63 -15.93 -1.51 -9.05
CA GLN A 63 -16.06 -2.26 -10.30
C GLN A 63 -15.88 -3.77 -10.10
N LYS A 64 -15.30 -4.19 -8.97
CA LYS A 64 -15.24 -5.58 -8.56
C LYS A 64 -16.54 -5.90 -7.79
N GLU A 65 -17.31 -6.90 -8.25
CA GLU A 65 -18.58 -7.31 -7.60
C GLU A 65 -18.38 -7.71 -6.13
N ASP A 66 -17.16 -8.11 -5.76
CA ASP A 66 -16.71 -8.23 -4.38
C ASP A 66 -15.70 -7.11 -4.10
N PRO A 67 -16.09 -6.07 -3.33
CA PRO A 67 -15.15 -5.03 -2.96
C PRO A 67 -14.08 -5.70 -2.11
N ASP A 68 -12.82 -5.56 -2.50
CA ASP A 68 -11.69 -6.24 -1.86
C ASP A 68 -11.45 -5.69 -0.44
N LEU A 69 -12.42 -5.97 0.45
CA LEU A 69 -12.38 -5.63 1.86
C LEU A 69 -11.23 -6.36 2.51
N ALA A 70 -10.89 -7.56 2.02
CA ALA A 70 -9.70 -8.29 2.40
C ALA A 70 -8.43 -7.49 2.07
N LEU A 71 -8.32 -6.88 0.88
CA LEU A 71 -7.21 -5.99 0.55
C LEU A 71 -7.17 -4.74 1.45
N LEU A 72 -8.32 -4.12 1.71
CA LEU A 72 -8.41 -2.97 2.63
C LEU A 72 -8.05 -3.34 4.07
N GLU A 73 -8.47 -4.52 4.53
CA GLU A 73 -8.13 -5.05 5.86
C GLU A 73 -6.67 -5.48 5.95
N TRP A 74 -6.10 -6.05 4.88
CA TRP A 74 -4.66 -6.30 4.77
C TRP A 74 -3.88 -4.98 4.76
N ALA A 75 -4.32 -3.98 4.00
CA ALA A 75 -3.68 -2.67 3.99
C ALA A 75 -3.81 -1.97 5.36
N TRP A 76 -4.81 -2.32 6.17
CA TRP A 76 -4.93 -1.83 7.55
C TRP A 76 -4.09 -2.65 8.54
N SER A 77 -4.01 -3.97 8.36
CA SER A 77 -3.38 -4.92 9.29
C SER A 77 -1.88 -5.10 9.03
N GLY A 78 -1.47 -5.20 7.76
CA GLY A 78 -0.08 -5.22 7.31
C GLY A 78 0.66 -3.92 7.61
N LEU A 79 -0.06 -2.83 7.90
CA LEU A 79 0.47 -1.56 8.36
C LEU A 79 0.74 -1.48 9.87
N GLN A 80 0.17 -2.38 10.69
CA GLN A 80 0.55 -2.50 12.11
C GLN A 80 1.85 -3.28 12.30
N ALA A 81 2.31 -4.00 11.28
CA ALA A 81 3.66 -4.56 11.31
C ALA A 81 4.64 -3.40 11.09
N PRO A 82 5.53 -3.08 12.05
CA PRO A 82 6.66 -2.23 11.71
C PRO A 82 7.40 -2.95 10.59
N ALA A 83 7.75 -2.22 9.52
CA ALA A 83 8.66 -2.68 8.49
C ALA A 83 10.09 -2.85 9.06
N ALA A 84 10.21 -3.63 10.13
CA ALA A 84 11.41 -4.01 10.83
C ALA A 84 11.75 -5.44 10.44
N GLU A 85 11.93 -5.71 9.15
CA GLU A 85 12.81 -6.79 8.73
C GLU A 85 13.36 -6.50 7.33
N ARG A 86 14.07 -5.38 7.20
CA ARG A 86 15.21 -5.37 6.27
C ARG A 86 16.37 -6.01 7.04
N ASP A 87 16.43 -7.33 7.02
CA ASP A 87 17.66 -8.05 7.31
C ASP A 87 18.49 -8.05 6.02
N PRO A 88 19.53 -7.21 5.87
CA PRO A 88 20.61 -7.56 5.00
C PRO A 88 21.42 -8.59 5.78
N SER A 89 21.13 -9.88 5.56
CA SER A 89 22.05 -10.97 5.86
C SER A 89 23.28 -10.82 4.97
N TYR A 90 24.10 -9.80 5.23
CA TYR A 90 25.42 -9.63 4.64
C TYR A 90 26.36 -10.52 5.44
N LYS A 91 26.44 -11.76 4.96
CA LYS A 91 27.39 -12.75 5.38
C LYS A 91 28.80 -12.30 4.92
N ASP A 92 29.47 -11.47 5.73
CA ASP A 92 30.89 -11.16 5.52
C ASP A 92 31.77 -12.10 6.33
N CYS A 93 32.44 -12.97 5.59
CA CYS A 93 33.51 -13.82 6.09
C CYS A 93 34.79 -12.99 6.25
N GLY A 94 34.98 -12.33 7.41
CA GLY A 94 36.21 -11.57 7.72
C GLY A 94 37.00 -12.20 8.86
N GLY A 95 38.09 -12.89 8.52
CA GLY A 95 38.89 -13.72 9.42
C GLY A 95 39.61 -12.98 10.58
N LYS A 96 39.89 -13.78 11.60
CA LYS A 96 40.69 -13.42 12.78
C LYS A 96 42.14 -13.14 12.38
N ALA A 97 42.73 -12.05 12.85
CA ALA A 97 44.13 -12.03 13.27
C ALA A 97 44.36 -10.89 14.26
N LYS A 98 44.78 -11.27 15.47
CA LYS A 98 45.27 -10.36 16.50
C LYS A 98 46.65 -9.85 16.12
N ALA A 99 46.93 -8.57 16.35
CA ALA A 99 48.28 -8.10 16.61
C ALA A 99 48.23 -7.14 17.79
N ARG A 100 48.74 -7.61 18.94
CA ARG A 100 49.22 -6.76 20.02
C ARG A 100 50.67 -6.42 19.70
N GLN A 101 51.04 -5.15 19.74
CA GLN A 101 52.34 -4.69 20.18
C GLN A 101 52.19 -3.31 20.83
#